data_AF-A0A7S1ZNE1-F1
#
_entry.id   AF-A0A7S1ZNE1-F1
#
_cell.length_a   1.000
_cell.length_b   1.000
_cell.length_c   1.000
_cell.angle_alpha   90.00
_cell.angle_beta   90.00
_cell.angle_gamma   90.00
#
_symmetry.space_group_name_H-M   'P 1'
#
loop_
_entity.id
_entity.type
_entity.pdbx_description
1 polymer ?
#
loop_
_entity_poly.entity_id
_entity_poly.type
_entity_poly.pdbx_seq_one_letter_code
_entity_poly.pdbx_strand_id
1 'polypeptide(L)'
;TKGNSGIVHAGYDDKPGSVRAKYCWRGNQMFASLDRELRFGYQRNGSLVLAFNDHEVKTLRELLKRGEINGVENLQILNREELFELEPSVHPDAIAALRSPDAGNVIPYEYAIALAENAVDNGVEVRIRREVTSIQKVRGKKDGDGSFEIGMRHWEPEEYVESQRRGKQPNVVRRATFCSIALSTTVAIGMGIYMLLDPKVDAKAKMDTLYTIVALACAGFGAVYNYLNSGPKIASSKIPFDQLVERVPRPEGGDNSGGGASKKVSVEEML
;
A
#
# COMPACT_ATOMS: atom_id res chain seq x y z
N THR A 1 1.10 4.68 0.96
CA THR A 1 2.01 4.31 -0.15
C THR A 1 1.19 4.16 -1.41
N LYS A 2 1.66 4.66 -2.56
CA LYS A 2 0.91 4.58 -3.83
C LYS A 2 0.86 3.16 -4.41
N GLY A 3 1.88 2.33 -4.15
CA GLY A 3 1.96 0.96 -4.66
C GLY A 3 1.26 -0.07 -3.77
N ASN A 4 0.01 -0.41 -4.08
CA ASN A 4 -0.68 -1.60 -3.59
C ASN A 4 -1.63 -2.14 -4.66
N SER A 5 -2.05 -3.39 -4.53
CA SER A 5 -2.91 -4.08 -5.50
C SER A 5 -4.40 -3.66 -5.45
N GLY A 6 -4.81 -2.92 -4.43
CA GLY A 6 -6.21 -2.55 -4.19
C GLY A 6 -7.12 -3.70 -3.79
N ILE A 7 -6.57 -4.85 -3.38
CA ILE A 7 -7.36 -6.00 -2.93
C ILE A 7 -7.95 -5.73 -1.55
N VAL A 8 -9.26 -5.89 -1.42
CA VAL A 8 -9.96 -6.03 -0.15
C VAL A 8 -9.97 -7.51 0.21
N HIS A 9 -8.98 -7.91 1.02
CA HIS A 9 -8.79 -9.30 1.41
C HIS A 9 -9.96 -9.81 2.29
N ALA A 10 -10.34 -11.08 2.12
CA ALA A 10 -11.34 -11.73 2.97
C ALA A 10 -10.78 -12.24 4.31
N GLY A 11 -9.44 -12.33 4.46
CA GLY A 11 -8.80 -12.64 5.74
C GLY A 11 -8.48 -14.12 6.00
N TYR A 12 -8.64 -15.00 5.02
CA TYR A 12 -8.34 -16.43 5.15
C TYR A 12 -6.84 -16.76 5.21
N ASP A 13 -5.97 -15.85 4.76
CA ASP A 13 -4.50 -16.02 4.82
C ASP A 13 -3.88 -15.47 6.11
N ASP A 14 -4.59 -14.60 6.84
CA ASP A 14 -4.05 -13.97 8.04
C ASP A 14 -3.81 -14.97 9.17
N LYS A 15 -2.65 -14.88 9.83
CA LYS A 15 -2.31 -15.76 10.95
C LYS A 15 -3.38 -15.63 12.07
N PRO A 16 -3.97 -16.74 12.54
CA PRO A 16 -4.94 -16.72 13.62
C PRO A 16 -4.42 -16.04 14.89
N GLY A 17 -5.29 -15.27 15.55
CA GLY A 17 -4.95 -14.49 16.73
C GLY A 17 -4.12 -13.23 16.46
N SER A 18 -3.73 -12.96 15.22
CA SER A 18 -3.06 -11.70 14.85
C SER A 18 -4.03 -10.51 14.83
N VAL A 19 -3.46 -9.31 14.94
CA VAL A 19 -4.22 -8.06 14.77
C VAL A 19 -4.87 -7.99 13.38
N ARG A 20 -4.21 -8.52 12.35
CA ARG A 20 -4.78 -8.59 10.99
C ARG A 20 -6.01 -9.49 10.96
N ALA A 21 -5.92 -10.72 11.46
CA ALA A 21 -7.05 -11.63 11.55
C ALA A 21 -8.25 -11.03 12.30
N LYS A 22 -8.00 -10.25 13.36
CA LYS A 22 -9.05 -9.56 14.12
C LYS A 22 -9.86 -8.54 13.29
N TYR A 23 -9.21 -7.81 12.38
CA TYR A 23 -9.83 -6.69 11.67
C TYR A 23 -10.12 -6.95 10.20
N CYS A 24 -9.44 -7.90 9.55
CA CYS A 24 -9.50 -8.11 8.11
C CYS A 24 -10.93 -8.47 7.65
N TRP A 25 -11.52 -9.51 8.23
CA TRP A 25 -12.90 -9.92 7.91
C TRP A 25 -13.90 -8.81 8.23
N ARG A 26 -13.85 -8.25 9.44
CA ARG A 26 -14.78 -7.18 9.86
C ARG A 26 -14.69 -5.96 8.96
N GLY A 27 -13.48 -5.54 8.62
CA GLY A 27 -13.23 -4.42 7.71
C GLY A 27 -13.75 -4.73 6.30
N ASN A 28 -13.45 -5.91 5.76
CA ASN A 28 -13.95 -6.38 4.46
C ASN A 28 -15.48 -6.25 4.37
N GLN A 29 -16.21 -6.68 5.40
CA GLN A 29 -17.69 -6.62 5.43
C GLN A 29 -18.26 -5.19 5.43
N MET A 30 -17.45 -4.18 5.77
CA MET A 30 -17.89 -2.77 5.75
C MET A 30 -17.81 -2.14 4.36
N PHE A 31 -16.97 -2.67 3.45
CA PHE A 31 -16.67 -2.02 2.17
C PHE A 31 -17.90 -1.83 1.29
N ALA A 32 -18.84 -2.78 1.28
CA ALA A 32 -20.06 -2.66 0.48
C ALA A 32 -20.94 -1.50 0.94
N SER A 33 -21.06 -1.24 2.24
CA SER A 33 -21.82 -0.07 2.72
C SER A 33 -21.07 1.21 2.45
N LEU A 34 -19.78 1.24 2.78
CA LEU A 34 -18.93 2.40 2.56
C LEU A 34 -18.94 2.83 1.10
N ASP A 35 -18.91 1.91 0.14
CA ASP A 35 -18.94 2.27 -1.28
C ASP A 35 -20.29 2.81 -1.73
N ARG A 36 -21.41 2.32 -1.16
CA ARG A 36 -22.73 2.93 -1.43
C ARG A 36 -22.81 4.38 -0.98
N GLU A 37 -22.16 4.69 0.14
CA GLU A 37 -22.15 6.01 0.75
C GLU A 37 -21.15 6.96 0.07
N LEU A 38 -19.94 6.47 -0.18
CA LEU A 38 -18.78 7.27 -0.60
C LEU A 38 -18.38 7.11 -2.07
N ARG A 39 -18.91 6.11 -2.78
CA ARG A 39 -18.79 5.89 -4.24
C ARG A 39 -17.35 5.85 -4.77
N PHE A 40 -16.50 5.03 -4.16
CA PHE A 40 -15.09 4.88 -4.55
C PHE A 40 -14.81 3.68 -5.48
N GLY A 41 -15.85 3.00 -5.95
CA GLY A 41 -15.76 1.95 -6.96
C GLY A 41 -15.31 0.60 -6.41
N TYR A 42 -15.83 0.21 -5.24
CA TYR A 42 -15.62 -1.16 -4.72
C TYR A 42 -16.32 -2.20 -5.60
N GLN A 43 -15.60 -3.30 -5.85
CA GLN A 43 -16.10 -4.43 -6.61
C GLN A 43 -15.89 -5.70 -5.79
N ARG A 44 -16.98 -6.40 -5.47
CA ARG A 44 -16.95 -7.72 -4.83
C ARG A 44 -16.94 -8.82 -5.88
N ASN A 45 -15.78 -9.01 -6.51
CA ASN A 45 -15.55 -10.00 -7.57
C ASN A 45 -14.96 -11.31 -7.07
N GLY A 46 -14.69 -11.42 -5.77
CA GLY A 46 -14.11 -12.61 -5.16
C GLY A 46 -12.63 -12.80 -5.47
N SER A 47 -12.07 -13.90 -4.94
CA SER A 47 -10.70 -14.34 -5.23
C SER A 47 -10.62 -15.85 -5.35
N LEU A 48 -9.61 -16.31 -6.10
CA LEU A 48 -9.25 -17.72 -6.27
C LEU A 48 -7.78 -17.91 -5.90
N VAL A 49 -7.49 -18.95 -5.11
CA VAL A 49 -6.14 -19.48 -4.91
C VAL A 49 -6.06 -20.83 -5.61
N LEU A 50 -5.29 -20.91 -6.69
CA LEU A 50 -5.19 -22.11 -7.52
C LEU A 50 -4.24 -23.15 -6.90
N ALA A 51 -4.53 -24.43 -7.14
CA ALA A 51 -3.63 -25.55 -6.89
C ALA A 51 -3.39 -26.34 -8.17
N PHE A 52 -2.13 -26.72 -8.40
CA PHE A 52 -1.64 -27.45 -9.57
C PHE A 52 -1.19 -28.87 -9.23
N ASN A 53 -1.15 -29.24 -7.95
CA ASN A 53 -0.76 -30.57 -7.48
C ASN A 53 -1.38 -30.88 -6.10
N ASP A 54 -1.35 -32.15 -5.70
CA ASP A 54 -1.96 -32.62 -4.45
C ASP A 54 -1.37 -31.98 -3.18
N HIS A 55 -0.12 -31.51 -3.23
CA HIS A 55 0.49 -30.80 -2.12
C HIS A 55 -0.15 -29.41 -1.95
N GLU A 56 -0.33 -28.67 -3.04
CA GLU A 56 -1.03 -27.39 -3.01
C GLU A 56 -2.51 -27.53 -2.61
N VAL A 57 -3.17 -28.63 -2.98
CA VAL A 57 -4.53 -28.93 -2.49
C VAL A 57 -4.56 -29.06 -0.96
N LYS A 58 -3.51 -29.60 -0.33
CA LYS A 58 -3.39 -29.60 1.14
C LYS A 58 -3.28 -28.17 1.69
N THR A 59 -2.50 -27.31 1.03
CA THR A 59 -2.42 -25.88 1.38
C THR A 59 -3.79 -25.19 1.29
N LEU A 60 -4.61 -25.50 0.27
CA LEU A 60 -5.98 -24.96 0.18
C LEU A 60 -6.83 -25.34 1.39
N ARG A 61 -6.72 -26.60 1.87
CA ARG A 61 -7.44 -27.07 3.08
C ARG A 61 -6.94 -26.37 4.34
N GLU A 62 -5.63 -26.09 4.44
CA GLU A 62 -5.07 -25.32 5.54
C GLU A 62 -5.58 -23.88 5.56
N LEU A 63 -5.65 -23.23 4.39
CA LEU A 63 -6.19 -21.88 4.24
C LEU A 63 -7.69 -21.83 4.54
N LEU A 64 -8.46 -22.83 4.10
CA LEU A 64 -9.88 -22.96 4.44
C LEU A 64 -10.07 -23.00 5.96
N LYS A 65 -9.35 -23.92 6.64
CA LYS A 65 -9.39 -24.05 8.10
C LYS A 65 -8.93 -22.77 8.82
N ARG A 66 -7.92 -22.09 8.27
CA ARG A 66 -7.44 -20.80 8.81
C ARG A 66 -8.53 -19.73 8.71
N GLY A 67 -9.21 -19.64 7.57
CA GLY A 67 -10.35 -18.78 7.37
C GLY A 67 -11.48 -19.04 8.35
N GLU A 68 -11.85 -20.31 8.56
CA GLU A 68 -12.84 -20.72 9.55
C GLU A 68 -12.47 -20.24 10.97
N ILE A 69 -11.22 -20.43 11.39
CA ILE A 69 -10.74 -19.95 12.69
C ILE A 69 -10.81 -18.42 12.80
N ASN A 70 -10.54 -17.71 11.70
CA ASN A 70 -10.62 -16.26 11.63
C ASN A 70 -12.06 -15.73 11.52
N GLY A 71 -13.06 -16.61 11.39
CA GLY A 71 -14.46 -16.26 11.21
C GLY A 71 -14.81 -15.79 9.81
N VAL A 72 -14.00 -16.13 8.81
CA VAL A 72 -14.28 -15.86 7.39
C VAL A 72 -15.35 -16.83 6.90
N GLU A 73 -16.40 -16.29 6.28
CA GLU A 73 -17.52 -17.08 5.78
C GLU A 73 -17.39 -17.34 4.26
N ASN A 74 -18.24 -18.23 3.73
CA ASN A 74 -18.41 -18.52 2.30
C ASN A 74 -17.17 -19.02 1.54
N LEU A 75 -16.12 -19.43 2.25
CA LEU A 75 -14.96 -20.08 1.65
C LEU A 75 -15.35 -21.48 1.17
N GLN A 76 -14.89 -21.83 -0.03
CA GLN A 76 -15.13 -23.16 -0.58
C GLN A 76 -13.95 -23.62 -1.44
N ILE A 77 -13.59 -24.90 -1.34
CA ILE A 77 -12.66 -25.51 -2.29
C ILE A 77 -13.49 -25.99 -3.48
N LEU A 78 -13.15 -25.47 -4.66
CA LEU A 78 -13.67 -25.90 -5.94
C LEU A 78 -12.84 -27.06 -6.46
N ASN A 79 -13.52 -28.07 -7.00
CA ASN A 79 -12.88 -29.06 -7.86
C ASN A 79 -12.53 -28.45 -9.22
N ARG A 80 -11.92 -29.25 -10.09
CA ARG A 80 -11.49 -28.81 -11.42
C ARG A 80 -12.68 -28.36 -12.27
N GLU A 81 -13.74 -29.16 -12.32
CA GLU A 81 -14.91 -28.89 -13.14
C GLU A 81 -15.56 -27.55 -12.73
N GLU A 82 -15.81 -27.35 -11.44
CA GLU A 82 -16.36 -26.10 -10.87
C GLU A 82 -15.45 -24.89 -11.11
N LEU A 83 -14.12 -25.09 -11.04
CA LEU A 83 -13.15 -24.03 -11.35
C LEU A 83 -13.24 -23.58 -12.81
N PHE A 84 -13.30 -24.52 -13.75
CA PHE A 84 -13.36 -24.20 -15.18
C PHE A 84 -14.74 -23.73 -15.63
N GLU A 85 -15.82 -24.09 -14.91
CA GLU A 85 -17.13 -23.48 -15.09
C GLU A 85 -17.13 -22.00 -14.69
N LEU A 86 -16.42 -21.65 -13.61
CA LEU A 86 -16.32 -20.28 -13.12
C LEU A 86 -15.33 -19.42 -13.94
N GLU A 87 -14.14 -19.95 -14.23
CA GLU A 87 -13.06 -19.23 -14.91
C GLU A 87 -12.43 -20.10 -16.03
N PRO A 88 -13.04 -20.14 -17.23
CA PRO A 88 -12.58 -20.99 -18.34
C PRO A 88 -11.17 -20.68 -18.86
N SER A 89 -10.64 -19.49 -18.55
CA SER A 89 -9.33 -19.03 -19.02
C SER A 89 -8.17 -19.38 -18.09
N VAL A 90 -8.44 -20.07 -16.98
CA VAL A 90 -7.40 -20.54 -16.05
C VAL A 90 -6.51 -21.57 -16.75
N HIS A 91 -5.25 -21.63 -16.31
CA HIS A 91 -4.27 -22.57 -16.86
C HIS A 91 -4.79 -24.02 -16.78
N PRO A 92 -4.69 -24.82 -17.87
CA PRO A 92 -5.25 -26.17 -17.94
C PRO A 92 -4.71 -27.14 -16.89
N ASP A 93 -3.54 -26.89 -16.30
CA ASP A 93 -2.98 -27.76 -15.26
C ASP A 93 -3.56 -27.51 -13.85
N ALA A 94 -4.43 -26.51 -13.67
CA ALA A 94 -5.06 -26.26 -12.37
C ALA A 94 -6.03 -27.39 -12.01
N ILE A 95 -5.87 -28.01 -10.84
CA ILE A 95 -6.66 -29.18 -10.41
C ILE A 95 -7.71 -28.85 -9.35
N ALA A 96 -7.58 -27.73 -8.66
CA ALA A 96 -8.53 -27.24 -7.67
C ALA A 96 -8.29 -25.75 -7.38
N ALA A 97 -9.22 -25.10 -6.68
CA ALA A 97 -9.01 -23.74 -6.18
C ALA A 97 -9.73 -23.49 -4.85
N LEU A 98 -9.17 -22.64 -3.98
CA LEU A 98 -9.92 -22.05 -2.87
C LEU A 98 -10.60 -20.78 -3.37
N ARG A 99 -11.93 -20.76 -3.36
CA ARG A 99 -12.75 -19.60 -3.69
C ARG A 99 -13.16 -18.84 -2.45
N SER A 100 -13.03 -17.51 -2.52
CA SER A 100 -13.51 -16.57 -1.53
C SER A 100 -14.38 -15.51 -2.21
N PRO A 101 -15.71 -15.64 -2.18
CA PRO A 101 -16.62 -14.71 -2.87
C PRO A 101 -16.65 -13.30 -2.24
N ASP A 102 -16.28 -13.18 -0.97
CA ASP A 102 -16.29 -11.90 -0.24
C ASP A 102 -15.01 -11.06 -0.42
N ALA A 103 -13.99 -11.62 -1.07
CA ALA A 103 -12.87 -10.81 -1.50
C ALA A 103 -13.31 -9.82 -2.59
N GLY A 104 -12.59 -8.72 -2.72
CA GLY A 104 -12.89 -7.74 -3.74
C GLY A 104 -11.71 -6.84 -4.07
N ASN A 105 -11.97 -5.82 -4.87
CA ASN A 105 -11.00 -4.81 -5.24
C ASN A 105 -11.60 -3.40 -5.16
N VAL A 106 -10.74 -2.43 -4.89
CA VAL A 106 -11.04 -1.00 -4.94
C VAL A 106 -9.99 -0.30 -5.78
N ILE A 107 -10.27 0.93 -6.20
CA ILE A 107 -9.23 1.85 -6.63
C ILE A 107 -8.69 2.55 -5.37
N PRO A 108 -7.47 2.26 -4.90
CA PRO A 108 -7.00 2.72 -3.58
C PRO A 108 -6.96 4.24 -3.46
N TYR A 109 -6.72 4.93 -4.57
CA TYR A 109 -6.68 6.39 -4.62
C TYR A 109 -8.06 7.00 -4.47
N GLU A 110 -9.06 6.47 -5.18
CA GLU A 110 -10.45 6.90 -5.05
C GLU A 110 -10.96 6.66 -3.62
N TYR A 111 -10.62 5.50 -3.04
CA TYR A 111 -10.96 5.21 -1.65
C TYR A 111 -10.35 6.22 -0.67
N ALA A 112 -9.07 6.55 -0.82
CA ALA A 112 -8.41 7.54 0.03
C ALA A 112 -8.96 8.95 -0.15
N ILE A 113 -9.29 9.35 -1.39
CA ILE A 113 -9.91 10.64 -1.71
C ILE A 113 -11.30 10.72 -1.09
N ALA A 114 -12.13 9.70 -1.29
CA ALA A 114 -13.50 9.69 -0.76
C ALA A 114 -13.55 9.77 0.77
N LEU A 115 -12.61 9.12 1.47
CA LEU A 115 -12.47 9.26 2.93
C LEU A 115 -12.05 10.69 3.33
N ALA A 116 -11.13 11.30 2.59
CA ALA A 116 -10.67 12.67 2.86
C ALA A 116 -11.77 13.70 2.60
N GLU A 117 -12.51 13.56 1.50
CA GLU A 117 -13.66 14.42 1.17
C GLU A 117 -14.76 14.30 2.22
N ASN A 118 -15.12 13.06 2.61
CA ASN A 118 -16.08 12.84 3.67
C ASN A 118 -15.63 13.47 5.01
N ALA A 119 -14.34 13.43 5.34
CA ALA A 119 -13.83 14.12 6.52
C ALA A 119 -13.96 15.65 6.41
N VAL A 120 -13.66 16.22 5.24
CA VAL A 120 -13.79 17.67 4.96
C VAL A 120 -15.24 18.12 5.08
N ASP A 121 -16.19 17.34 4.56
CA ASP A 121 -17.63 17.61 4.68
C ASP A 121 -18.11 17.63 6.14
N ASN A 122 -17.38 16.96 7.04
CA ASN A 122 -17.62 16.94 8.49
C ASN A 122 -16.75 17.96 9.26
N GLY A 123 -16.13 18.91 8.56
CA GLY A 123 -15.40 20.04 9.17
C GLY A 123 -13.91 19.83 9.38
N VAL A 124 -13.33 18.71 8.92
CA VAL A 124 -11.88 18.48 8.98
C VAL A 124 -11.15 19.34 7.94
N GLU A 125 -10.07 20.00 8.34
CA GLU A 125 -9.21 20.74 7.42
C GLU A 125 -8.02 19.89 6.95
N VAL A 126 -7.97 19.57 5.66
CA VAL A 126 -6.84 18.84 5.06
C VAL A 126 -5.76 19.81 4.59
N ARG A 127 -4.61 19.79 5.26
CA ARG A 127 -3.42 20.58 4.88
C ARG A 127 -2.37 19.73 4.17
N ILE A 128 -2.40 19.73 2.84
CA ILE A 128 -1.34 19.13 2.02
C ILE A 128 -0.10 20.02 1.96
N ARG A 129 1.04 19.48 1.51
CA ARG A 129 2.28 20.26 1.31
C ARG A 129 2.80 20.93 2.59
N ARG A 130 2.48 20.33 3.74
CA ARG A 130 2.95 20.71 5.07
C ARG A 130 3.70 19.53 5.67
N GLU A 131 5.02 19.63 5.70
CA GLU A 131 5.87 18.66 6.37
C GLU A 131 5.91 19.02 7.86
N VAL A 132 5.59 18.05 8.73
CA VAL A 132 5.79 18.21 10.18
C VAL A 132 7.27 17.99 10.47
N THR A 133 7.94 19.03 10.96
CA THR A 133 9.38 18.99 11.26
C THR A 133 9.67 18.80 12.75
N SER A 134 8.72 19.12 13.63
CA SER A 134 8.85 18.89 15.06
C SER A 134 7.49 18.77 15.74
N ILE A 135 7.44 17.99 16.81
CA ILE A 135 6.30 17.91 17.72
C ILE A 135 6.86 18.01 19.13
N GLN A 136 6.47 19.04 19.89
CA GLN A 136 6.94 19.27 21.25
C GLN A 136 5.75 19.41 22.18
N LYS A 137 5.78 18.72 23.32
CA LYS A 137 4.77 18.91 24.36
C LYS A 137 4.98 20.30 24.97
N VAL A 138 3.93 21.11 25.02
CA VAL A 138 4.03 22.44 25.65
C VAL A 138 4.24 22.25 27.15
N ARG A 139 5.33 22.80 27.70
CA ARG A 139 5.58 22.85 29.16
C ARG A 139 5.23 24.26 29.65
N GLY A 140 4.11 24.42 30.36
CA GLY A 140 3.62 25.71 30.86
C GLY A 140 2.59 25.57 32.00
N LYS A 141 2.47 26.64 32.83
CA LYS A 141 1.99 26.79 34.24
C LYS A 141 0.82 25.93 34.81
N LYS A 142 0.17 25.07 34.04
CA LYS A 142 -0.62 23.96 34.55
C LYS A 142 -0.25 22.73 33.73
N ASP A 143 0.62 21.88 34.28
CA ASP A 143 0.87 20.54 33.75
C ASP A 143 -0.48 19.81 33.64
N GLY A 144 -1.16 19.83 32.49
CA GLY A 144 -2.48 19.20 32.40
C GLY A 144 -3.35 19.41 31.16
N ASP A 145 -3.09 20.37 30.26
CA ASP A 145 -3.95 20.55 29.07
C ASP A 145 -3.63 19.58 27.91
N GLY A 146 -2.49 18.89 27.97
CA GLY A 146 -2.06 17.92 26.96
C GLY A 146 -1.66 18.53 25.61
N SER A 147 -1.49 19.85 25.50
CA SER A 147 -1.26 20.51 24.20
C SER A 147 0.14 20.26 23.61
N PHE A 148 0.22 20.31 22.27
CA PHE A 148 1.46 20.17 21.52
C PHE A 148 1.74 21.41 20.65
N GLU A 149 3.01 21.77 20.57
CA GLU A 149 3.52 22.70 19.56
C GLU A 149 4.05 21.89 18.37
N ILE A 150 3.53 22.18 17.18
CA ILE A 150 3.92 21.50 15.95
C ILE A 150 4.68 22.49 15.07
N GLY A 151 5.95 22.19 14.81
CA GLY A 151 6.73 22.89 13.81
C GLY A 151 6.39 22.35 12.42
N MET A 152 6.08 23.24 11.49
CA MET A 152 5.72 22.87 10.13
C MET A 152 6.56 23.63 9.11
N ARG A 153 6.89 22.95 8.01
CA ARG A 153 7.51 23.54 6.83
C ARG A 153 6.59 23.39 5.63
N HIS A 154 6.44 24.45 4.85
CA HIS A 154 5.82 24.34 3.53
C HIS A 154 6.79 23.70 2.55
N TRP A 155 6.33 22.74 1.76
CA TRP A 155 7.14 22.11 0.74
C TRP A 155 6.36 22.00 -0.58
N GLU A 156 7.00 22.36 -1.69
CA GLU A 156 6.45 22.29 -3.04
C GLU A 156 7.39 21.46 -3.94
N PRO A 157 6.87 20.59 -4.83
CA PRO A 157 7.70 19.89 -5.82
C PRO A 157 8.43 20.88 -6.73
N GLU A 158 9.68 20.58 -7.09
CA GLU A 158 10.51 21.49 -7.90
C GLU A 158 9.89 21.77 -9.27
N GLU A 159 9.39 20.72 -9.93
CA GLU A 159 8.66 20.84 -11.21
C GLU A 159 7.45 21.80 -11.11
N TYR A 160 6.74 21.79 -9.98
CA TYR A 160 5.61 22.69 -9.76
C TYR A 160 6.10 24.14 -9.61
N VAL A 161 7.14 24.37 -8.79
CA VAL A 161 7.76 25.70 -8.62
C VAL A 161 8.28 26.25 -9.94
N GLU A 162 8.94 25.42 -10.74
CA GLU A 162 9.42 25.80 -12.07
C GLU A 162 8.28 26.10 -13.06
N SER A 163 7.19 25.32 -13.03
CA SER A 163 6.03 25.57 -13.89
C SER A 163 5.35 26.91 -13.60
N GLN A 164 5.26 27.29 -12.32
CA GLN A 164 4.72 28.59 -11.91
C GLN A 164 5.64 29.73 -12.37
N ARG A 165 6.97 29.55 -12.29
CA ARG A 165 7.95 30.52 -12.79
C ARG A 165 7.92 30.69 -14.32
N ARG A 166 7.58 29.64 -15.08
CA ARG A 166 7.54 29.65 -16.55
C ARG A 166 6.20 30.06 -17.16
N GLY A 167 5.15 30.27 -16.36
CA GLY A 167 3.83 30.75 -16.84
C GLY A 167 3.10 29.80 -17.79
N LYS A 168 3.49 28.52 -17.88
CA LYS A 168 2.81 27.47 -18.67
C LYS A 168 2.83 26.14 -17.94
N GLN A 169 1.71 25.41 -17.98
CA GLN A 169 1.61 24.04 -17.48
C GLN A 169 2.57 23.13 -18.25
N PRO A 170 3.32 22.23 -17.58
CA PRO A 170 4.19 21.30 -18.25
C PRO A 170 3.37 20.16 -18.86
N ASN A 171 3.75 19.73 -20.08
CA ASN A 171 3.23 18.53 -20.70
C ASN A 171 3.63 17.32 -19.86
N VAL A 172 2.64 16.55 -19.38
CA VAL A 172 2.85 15.36 -18.56
C VAL A 172 3.40 14.24 -19.44
N VAL A 173 4.72 14.07 -19.45
CA VAL A 173 5.36 12.84 -19.94
C VAL A 173 5.66 11.97 -18.72
N ARG A 174 4.93 10.85 -18.57
CA ARG A 174 5.16 9.88 -17.49
C ARG A 174 6.48 9.16 -17.73
N ARG A 175 7.51 9.50 -16.97
CA ARG A 175 8.76 8.72 -16.88
C ARG A 175 8.61 7.69 -15.76
N ALA A 176 8.94 6.43 -16.04
CA ALA A 176 9.02 5.40 -15.01
C ALA A 176 10.25 5.68 -14.13
N THR A 177 10.02 5.96 -12.85
CA THR A 177 11.09 6.22 -11.88
C THR A 177 11.43 4.93 -11.14
N PHE A 178 12.68 4.48 -11.26
CA PHE A 178 13.27 3.49 -10.35
C PHE A 178 13.63 4.20 -9.04
N CYS A 179 13.18 3.68 -7.90
CA CYS A 179 13.48 4.24 -6.59
C CYS A 179 14.61 3.43 -5.92
N SER A 180 15.68 4.12 -5.55
CA SER A 180 16.86 3.57 -4.86
C SER A 180 16.53 3.17 -3.41
N ILE A 181 17.19 2.11 -2.94
CA ILE A 181 16.94 1.46 -1.64
C ILE A 181 17.57 2.26 -0.48
N ALA A 182 16.81 2.48 0.59
CA ALA A 182 17.33 2.80 1.92
C ALA A 182 16.91 1.69 2.89
N LEU A 183 17.88 0.96 3.46
CA LEU A 183 17.64 -0.11 4.45
C LEU A 183 17.59 0.49 5.87
N SER A 184 16.53 0.18 6.62
CA SER A 184 16.39 0.49 8.06
C SER A 184 16.07 -0.79 8.85
N THR A 185 16.71 -0.96 10.01
CA THR A 185 16.76 -2.20 10.82
C THR A 185 15.53 -2.49 11.66
N THR A 186 14.37 -1.90 11.37
CA THR A 186 13.09 -2.29 12.02
C THR A 186 11.92 -2.41 11.03
N VAL A 187 12.16 -2.13 9.74
CA VAL A 187 11.17 -2.28 8.67
C VAL A 187 11.87 -2.92 7.48
N ALA A 188 11.51 -4.17 7.17
CA ALA A 188 11.90 -4.78 5.91
C ALA A 188 11.04 -4.15 4.79
N ILE A 189 11.68 -3.49 3.83
CA ILE A 189 11.01 -2.96 2.64
C ILE A 189 10.95 -4.08 1.60
N GLY A 190 9.76 -4.66 1.41
CA GLY A 190 9.47 -5.54 0.28
C GLY A 190 9.11 -4.70 -0.93
N MET A 191 9.98 -4.67 -1.96
CA MET A 191 9.68 -3.99 -3.21
C MET A 191 8.88 -4.93 -4.12
N GLY A 192 7.68 -4.53 -4.52
CA GLY A 192 6.86 -5.22 -5.51
C GLY A 192 6.86 -4.47 -6.83
N ILE A 193 6.99 -5.20 -7.94
CA ILE A 193 6.85 -4.65 -9.30
C ILE A 193 5.49 -5.10 -9.83
N TYR A 194 4.68 -4.15 -10.30
CA TYR A 194 3.39 -4.42 -10.93
C TYR A 194 3.50 -4.14 -12.43
N MET A 195 2.86 -4.98 -13.23
CA MET A 195 2.71 -4.77 -14.67
C MET A 195 1.22 -4.73 -15.01
N LEU A 196 0.80 -3.66 -15.67
CA LEU A 196 -0.53 -3.58 -16.25
C LEU A 196 -0.46 -4.07 -17.69
N LEU A 197 -1.17 -5.16 -17.97
CA LEU A 197 -1.26 -5.73 -19.31
C LEU A 197 -2.55 -5.22 -19.96
N ASP A 198 -2.41 -4.51 -21.09
CA ASP A 198 -3.57 -4.13 -21.91
C ASP A 198 -3.99 -5.34 -22.76
N PRO A 199 -5.24 -5.81 -22.69
CA PRO A 199 -5.72 -6.93 -23.49
C PRO A 199 -5.53 -6.72 -25.00
N LYS A 200 -5.50 -5.47 -25.48
CA LYS A 200 -5.29 -5.12 -26.91
C LYS A 200 -3.85 -5.29 -27.39
N VAL A 201 -2.90 -5.44 -26.49
CA VAL A 201 -1.48 -5.65 -26.83
C VAL A 201 -1.24 -7.11 -27.17
N ASP A 202 -0.48 -7.35 -28.23
CA ASP A 202 -0.14 -8.69 -28.71
C ASP A 202 0.53 -9.57 -27.63
N ALA A 203 0.19 -10.86 -27.61
CA ALA A 203 0.64 -11.80 -26.58
C ALA A 203 2.16 -12.00 -26.60
N LYS A 204 2.80 -11.97 -27.79
CA LYS A 204 4.25 -12.10 -27.91
C LYS A 204 4.94 -10.86 -27.33
N ALA A 205 4.43 -9.67 -27.64
CA ALA A 205 4.96 -8.41 -27.07
C ALA A 205 4.83 -8.38 -25.54
N LYS A 206 3.75 -8.92 -24.97
CA LYS A 206 3.58 -9.07 -23.52
C LYS A 206 4.64 -10.01 -22.92
N MET A 207 4.84 -11.19 -23.53
CA MET A 207 5.81 -12.17 -23.05
C MET A 207 7.25 -11.67 -23.14
N ASP A 208 7.63 -11.05 -24.26
CA ASP A 208 8.98 -10.50 -24.45
C ASP A 208 9.28 -9.40 -23.41
N THR A 209 8.29 -8.56 -23.11
CA THR A 209 8.38 -7.52 -22.07
C THR A 209 8.53 -8.14 -20.68
N LEU A 210 7.74 -9.19 -20.39
CA LEU A 210 7.79 -9.92 -19.12
C LEU A 210 9.16 -10.58 -18.90
N TYR A 211 9.68 -11.31 -19.90
CA TYR A 211 11.00 -11.94 -19.83
C TYR A 211 12.11 -10.94 -19.58
N THR A 212 12.08 -9.80 -20.28
CA THR A 212 13.07 -8.73 -20.12
C THR A 212 13.08 -8.19 -18.68
N ILE A 213 11.91 -7.95 -18.11
CA ILE A 213 11.79 -7.41 -16.75
C ILE A 213 12.20 -8.45 -15.69
N VAL A 214 11.79 -9.72 -15.84
CA VAL A 214 12.20 -10.80 -14.94
C VAL A 214 13.72 -10.99 -14.98
N ALA A 215 14.34 -10.95 -16.17
CA ALA A 215 15.78 -11.03 -16.31
C ALA A 215 16.50 -9.88 -15.58
N LEU A 216 15.99 -8.66 -15.71
CA LEU A 216 16.52 -7.49 -15.00
C LEU A 216 16.33 -7.58 -13.47
N ALA A 217 15.17 -8.06 -13.02
CA ALA A 217 14.87 -8.25 -11.60
C ALA A 217 15.79 -9.32 -10.97
N CYS A 218 15.98 -10.46 -11.64
CA CYS A 218 16.88 -11.52 -11.20
C CYS A 218 18.35 -11.05 -11.15
N ALA A 219 18.81 -10.28 -12.14
CA ALA A 219 20.15 -9.69 -12.14
C ALA A 219 20.34 -8.69 -10.98
N GLY A 220 19.34 -7.85 -10.72
CA GLY A 220 19.34 -6.93 -9.58
C GLY A 220 19.34 -7.65 -8.23
N PHE A 221 18.56 -8.73 -8.10
CA PHE A 221 18.50 -9.54 -6.88
C PHE A 221 19.84 -10.25 -6.60
N GLY A 222 20.51 -10.76 -7.65
CA GLY A 222 21.84 -11.35 -7.53
C GLY A 222 22.89 -10.34 -7.05
N ALA A 223 22.83 -9.09 -7.53
CA ALA A 223 23.72 -8.03 -7.06
C ALA A 223 23.48 -7.63 -5.60
N VAL A 224 22.20 -7.53 -5.18
CA VAL A 224 21.83 -7.24 -3.79
C VAL A 224 22.19 -8.39 -2.85
N TYR A 225 21.97 -9.64 -3.27
CA TYR A 225 22.35 -10.83 -2.50
C TYR A 225 23.86 -10.91 -2.26
N ASN A 226 24.66 -10.63 -3.29
CA ASN A 226 26.11 -10.55 -3.15
C ASN A 226 26.53 -9.38 -2.24
N TYR A 227 25.90 -8.21 -2.33
CA TYR A 227 26.21 -7.08 -1.45
C TYR A 227 25.86 -7.36 0.02
N LEU A 228 24.72 -8.00 0.30
CA LEU A 228 24.30 -8.34 1.66
C LEU A 228 25.19 -9.42 2.31
N ASN A 229 25.73 -10.34 1.51
CA ASN A 229 26.64 -11.39 2.00
C ASN A 229 28.12 -10.96 2.05
N SER A 230 28.51 -9.90 1.33
CA SER A 230 29.90 -9.39 1.28
C SER A 230 30.11 -8.09 2.05
N GLY A 231 29.04 -7.39 2.43
CA GLY A 231 29.08 -6.07 3.06
C GLY A 231 29.34 -6.10 4.58
N PRO A 232 29.83 -4.99 5.17
CA PRO A 232 30.12 -4.92 6.60
C PRO A 232 28.85 -5.06 7.45
N LYS A 233 28.89 -5.96 8.45
CA LYS A 233 27.79 -6.16 9.41
C LYS A 233 27.72 -5.00 10.40
N ILE A 234 26.71 -4.14 10.28
CA ILE A 234 26.50 -3.00 11.18
C ILE A 234 25.70 -3.46 12.41
N ALA A 235 26.24 -3.19 13.61
CA ALA A 235 25.61 -3.52 14.87
C ALA A 235 24.32 -2.70 15.11
N SER A 236 23.30 -3.38 15.63
CA SER A 236 21.99 -2.81 15.99
C SER A 236 22.12 -1.76 17.11
N SER A 237 22.07 -0.47 16.76
CA SER A 237 21.80 0.61 17.71
C SER A 237 20.41 1.19 17.47
N LYS A 238 19.69 1.51 18.56
CA LYS A 238 18.39 2.18 18.51
C LYS A 238 18.60 3.61 18.04
N ILE A 239 18.13 3.92 16.83
CA ILE A 239 18.24 5.25 16.23
C ILE A 239 17.05 6.10 16.71
N PRO A 240 17.26 7.31 17.25
CA PRO A 240 16.18 8.21 17.62
C PRO A 240 15.39 8.69 16.39
N PHE A 241 14.11 9.05 16.60
CA PHE A 241 13.12 9.27 15.54
C PHE A 241 13.50 10.40 14.55
N ASP A 242 14.20 11.42 15.03
CA ASP A 242 14.76 12.52 14.25
C ASP A 242 15.72 12.04 13.15
N GLN A 243 16.57 11.06 13.46
CA GLN A 243 17.52 10.47 12.51
C GLN A 243 16.85 9.49 11.51
N LEU A 244 15.63 9.02 11.78
CA LEU A 244 14.83 8.21 10.84
C LEU A 244 14.19 9.09 9.76
N VAL A 245 13.77 10.30 10.12
CA VAL A 245 13.14 11.26 9.20
C VAL A 245 14.14 11.79 8.16
N GLU A 246 15.42 12.00 8.54
CA GLU A 246 16.46 12.47 7.62
C GLU A 246 16.89 11.44 6.56
N ARG A 247 16.63 10.14 6.79
CA ARG A 247 17.12 9.04 5.95
C ARG A 247 16.13 8.56 4.87
N VAL A 248 14.90 9.05 4.89
CA VAL A 248 13.97 8.86 3.77
C VAL A 248 14.38 9.84 2.67
N PRO A 249 14.73 9.39 1.46
CA PRO A 249 15.09 10.29 0.37
C PRO A 249 13.98 11.33 0.20
N ARG A 250 14.33 12.60 0.45
CA ARG A 250 13.39 13.71 0.32
C ARG A 250 13.04 13.85 -1.17
N PRO A 251 11.76 13.97 -1.54
CA PRO A 251 11.42 14.36 -2.90
C PRO A 251 12.07 15.72 -3.20
N GLU A 252 12.83 15.79 -4.30
CA GLU A 252 13.51 17.01 -4.75
C GLU A 252 12.47 18.12 -4.97
N GLY A 253 12.62 19.24 -4.25
CA GLY A 253 11.62 20.31 -4.17
C GLY A 253 12.23 21.65 -3.80
N GLY A 254 11.90 22.68 -4.58
CA GLY A 254 12.42 24.05 -4.44
C GLY A 254 11.48 24.94 -3.60
N ASP A 255 12.08 25.82 -2.80
CA ASP A 255 11.36 26.78 -1.95
C ASP A 255 10.85 27.98 -2.77
N ASN A 256 9.59 28.35 -2.58
CA ASN A 256 9.03 29.66 -2.97
C ASN A 256 8.57 30.36 -1.69
N SER A 257 9.51 30.56 -0.78
CA SER A 257 9.45 31.43 0.41
C SER A 257 8.15 31.39 1.23
N GLY A 258 8.16 30.62 2.31
CA GLY A 258 7.24 30.84 3.44
C GLY A 258 7.91 30.38 4.73
N GLY A 259 8.38 31.32 5.55
CA GLY A 259 9.13 31.04 6.78
C GLY A 259 8.44 30.01 7.67
N GLY A 260 9.25 29.24 8.41
CA GLY A 260 8.77 28.20 9.32
C GLY A 260 7.71 28.76 10.27
N ALA A 261 6.49 28.25 10.16
CA ALA A 261 5.38 28.61 11.03
C ALA A 261 5.24 27.52 12.11
N SER A 262 5.22 27.93 13.38
CA SER A 262 4.80 27.06 14.49
C SER A 262 3.32 27.33 14.76
N LYS A 263 2.54 26.26 14.99
CA LYS A 263 1.16 26.35 15.46
C LYS A 263 1.02 25.51 16.72
N LYS A 264 0.39 26.08 17.74
CA LYS A 264 -0.07 25.33 18.91
C LYS A 264 -1.35 24.61 18.54
N VAL A 265 -1.41 23.31 18.81
CA VAL A 265 -2.58 22.47 18.56
C VAL A 265 -2.87 21.69 19.84
N SER A 266 -4.09 21.77 20.33
CA SER A 266 -4.56 20.97 21.45
C SER A 266 -4.91 19.54 20.99
N VAL A 267 -4.94 18.58 21.92
CA VAL A 267 -5.35 17.19 21.60
C VAL A 267 -6.81 17.13 21.13
N GLU A 268 -7.65 18.02 21.65
CA GLU A 268 -9.05 18.17 21.23
C GLU A 268 -9.21 18.69 19.80
N GLU A 269 -8.20 19.40 19.26
CA GLU A 269 -8.19 19.84 17.85
C GLU A 269 -7.58 18.79 16.90
N MET A 270 -6.97 17.72 17.43
CA MET A 270 -6.39 16.62 16.64
C MET A 270 -7.33 15.43 16.44
N LEU A 271 -8.33 15.28 17.30
CA LEU A 271 -9.29 14.17 17.34
C LEU A 271 -10.65 14.60 16.78
#